data_AF-T1AHA9-F1
#
_entry.id   AF-T1AHA9-F1
#
_cell.length_a   1.000
_cell.length_b   1.000
_cell.length_c   1.000
_cell.angle_alpha   90.00
_cell.angle_beta   90.00
_cell.angle_gamma   90.00
#
_symmetry.space_group_name_H-M   'P 1'
#
loop_
_entity.id
_entity.type
_entity.pdbx_description
1 polymer ?
#
loop_
_entity_poly.entity_id
_entity_poly.type
_entity_poly.pdbx_seq_one_letter_code
_entity_poly.pdbx_strand_id
1 'polypeptide(L)'
;MPEPDMSERVEFIEKPTRYSQPMLAVNPISDFDDTHFTKRELRIMRGLANEYRDTQSEDMIEATYLENQPWHKTYSKKGGQQEHIPYNLAFRRQEAEAMDEVVAERDAFVRHFRQA
;
A
#
# COMPACT_ATOMS: atom_id res chain seq x y z
N MET A 1 10.27 -19.57 11.29
CA MET A 1 8.92 -20.02 11.68
C MET A 1 8.22 -18.82 12.26
N PRO A 2 6.96 -18.55 11.88
CA PRO A 2 6.20 -17.43 12.42
C PRO A 2 6.07 -17.55 13.95
N GLU A 3 5.94 -16.41 14.61
CA GLU A 3 5.68 -16.38 16.05
C GLU A 3 4.29 -16.98 16.37
N PRO A 4 4.05 -17.41 17.63
CA PRO A 4 2.84 -18.16 17.99
C PRO A 4 1.55 -17.43 17.61
N ASP A 5 1.52 -16.11 17.81
CA ASP A 5 0.41 -15.22 17.48
C ASP A 5 -0.05 -15.34 16.02
N MET A 6 0.89 -15.43 15.09
CA MET A 6 0.62 -15.58 13.66
C MET A 6 0.31 -17.04 13.31
N SER A 7 1.06 -17.99 13.86
CA SER A 7 0.88 -19.42 13.54
C SER A 7 -0.47 -19.99 13.98
N GLU A 8 -1.09 -19.42 15.01
CA GLU A 8 -2.41 -19.82 15.51
C GLU A 8 -3.57 -19.23 14.68
N ARG A 9 -3.27 -18.22 13.84
CA ARG A 9 -4.29 -17.42 13.13
C ARG A 9 -4.30 -17.64 11.63
N VAL A 10 -3.18 -18.11 11.05
CA VAL A 10 -3.05 -18.37 9.62
C VAL A 10 -2.42 -19.73 9.33
N GLU A 11 -2.90 -20.36 8.26
CA GLU A 11 -2.35 -21.60 7.72
C GLU A 11 -1.60 -21.31 6.42
N PHE A 12 -0.44 -21.94 6.26
CA PHE A 12 0.35 -21.88 5.03
C PHE A 12 0.13 -23.16 4.22
N ILE A 13 -0.41 -23.02 3.01
CA ILE A 13 -0.72 -24.14 2.13
C ILE A 13 0.03 -23.96 0.81
N GLU A 14 0.61 -25.03 0.29
CA GLU A 14 1.18 -25.05 -1.05
C GLU A 14 0.06 -25.32 -2.08
N LYS A 15 -0.21 -24.34 -2.94
CA LYS A 15 -1.13 -24.50 -4.06
C LYS A 15 -0.34 -24.87 -5.32
N PRO A 16 -0.75 -25.92 -6.06
CA PRO A 16 -0.12 -26.24 -7.34
C PRO A 16 -0.38 -25.08 -8.31
N THR A 17 0.67 -24.61 -8.97
CA THR A 17 0.53 -23.61 -10.03
C THR A 17 0.62 -24.28 -11.39
N ARG A 18 0.30 -23.53 -12.44
CA ARG A 18 0.53 -23.97 -13.82
C ARG A 18 2.02 -24.22 -14.13
N TYR A 19 2.91 -23.72 -13.28
CA TYR A 19 4.35 -23.91 -13.36
C TYR A 19 4.82 -24.97 -12.35
N SER A 20 6.04 -25.48 -12.52
CA SER A 20 6.57 -26.59 -11.73
C SER A 20 6.75 -26.30 -10.23
N GLN A 21 6.61 -25.04 -9.79
CA GLN A 21 6.83 -24.64 -8.40
C GLN A 21 5.48 -24.37 -7.72
N PRO A 22 5.24 -24.94 -6.54
CA PRO A 22 4.05 -24.63 -5.76
C PRO A 22 4.10 -23.17 -5.28
N MET A 23 2.93 -22.53 -5.21
CA MET A 23 2.78 -21.19 -4.65
C MET A 23 2.35 -21.30 -3.19
N LEU A 24 3.03 -20.56 -2.32
CA LEU A 24 2.62 -20.42 -0.92
C LEU A 24 1.33 -19.59 -0.86
N ALA A 25 0.26 -20.20 -0.39
CA ALA A 25 -1.00 -19.54 -0.07
C ALA A 25 -1.13 -19.41 1.45
N VAL A 26 -1.63 -18.26 1.89
CA VAL A 26 -1.92 -17.99 3.30
C VAL A 26 -3.43 -17.94 3.46
N ASN A 27 -3.97 -18.84 4.29
CA ASN A 27 -5.40 -18.88 4.59
C ASN A 27 -5.64 -18.45 6.04
N PRO A 28 -6.63 -17.60 6.32
CA PRO A 28 -7.01 -17.28 7.69
C PRO A 28 -7.73 -18.48 8.32
N ILE A 29 -7.34 -18.84 9.55
CA ILE A 29 -8.00 -19.86 10.40
C ILE A 29 -8.98 -19.18 11.38
N SER A 30 -8.81 -17.88 11.61
CA SER A 30 -9.56 -17.10 12.59
C SER A 30 -10.32 -15.96 11.92
N ASP A 31 -11.41 -15.53 12.56
CA ASP A 31 -12.16 -14.36 12.14
C ASP A 31 -11.34 -13.07 12.31
N PHE A 32 -11.63 -12.11 11.45
CA PHE A 32 -11.00 -10.79 11.50
C PHE A 32 -11.41 -10.03 12.78
N ASP A 33 -10.42 -9.64 13.57
CA ASP A 33 -10.61 -8.82 14.78
C ASP A 33 -10.40 -7.34 14.44
N ASP A 34 -11.48 -6.55 14.48
CA ASP A 34 -11.47 -5.14 14.15
C ASP A 34 -11.12 -4.22 15.33
N THR A 35 -10.97 -4.76 16.54
CA THR A 35 -10.77 -3.98 17.77
C THR A 35 -9.44 -3.22 17.82
N HIS A 36 -8.46 -3.66 17.02
CA HIS A 36 -7.14 -3.04 16.91
C HIS A 36 -7.09 -1.88 15.91
N PHE A 37 -8.18 -1.59 15.20
CA PHE A 37 -8.20 -0.60 14.13
C PHE A 37 -9.11 0.58 14.46
N THR A 38 -8.66 1.76 14.06
CA THR A 38 -9.51 2.96 14.08
C THR A 38 -10.59 2.87 13.00
N LYS A 39 -11.68 3.62 13.18
CA LYS A 39 -12.76 3.74 12.19
C LYS A 39 -12.26 4.17 10.81
N ARG A 40 -11.22 5.03 10.77
CA ARG A 40 -10.61 5.50 9.52
C ARG A 40 -9.88 4.36 8.81
N GLU A 41 -9.11 3.56 9.54
CA GLU A 41 -8.39 2.41 8.98
C GLU A 41 -9.36 1.35 8.46
N LEU A 42 -10.39 1.00 9.23
CA LEU A 42 -11.43 0.06 8.78
C LEU A 42 -12.13 0.53 7.50
N ARG A 43 -12.41 1.83 7.39
CA ARG A 43 -12.98 2.42 6.18
C ARG A 43 -12.05 2.29 4.97
N ILE A 44 -10.75 2.54 5.16
CA ILE A 44 -9.75 2.41 4.09
C ILE A 44 -9.61 0.95 3.67
N MET A 45 -9.42 0.04 4.62
CA MET A 45 -9.27 -1.39 4.34
C MET A 45 -10.50 -1.95 3.63
N ARG A 46 -11.71 -1.56 4.04
CA ARG A 46 -12.94 -1.96 3.37
C ARG A 46 -13.05 -1.42 1.96
N GLY A 47 -12.61 -0.18 1.72
CA GLY A 47 -12.53 0.39 0.37
C GLY A 47 -11.64 -0.45 -0.53
N LEU A 48 -10.40 -0.70 -0.09
CA LEU A 48 -9.43 -1.50 -0.83
C LEU A 48 -9.93 -2.93 -1.08
N ALA A 49 -10.45 -3.60 -0.06
CA ALA A 49 -10.92 -4.98 -0.16
C ALA A 49 -12.16 -5.14 -1.05
N ASN A 50 -12.97 -4.09 -1.22
CA ASN A 50 -14.12 -4.11 -2.13
C ASN A 50 -13.71 -3.76 -3.56
N GLU A 51 -12.80 -2.82 -3.73
CA GLU A 51 -12.34 -2.36 -5.04
C GLU A 51 -11.48 -3.43 -5.73
N TYR A 52 -10.59 -4.08 -4.98
CA TYR A 52 -9.57 -4.98 -5.53
C TYR A 52 -9.83 -6.47 -5.28
N ARG A 53 -11.02 -6.85 -4.80
CA ARG A 53 -11.32 -8.25 -4.42
C ARG A 53 -11.04 -9.25 -5.54
N ASP A 54 -11.51 -8.90 -6.72
CA ASP A 54 -11.56 -9.78 -7.90
C ASP A 54 -10.60 -9.30 -9.00
N THR A 55 -9.81 -8.26 -8.71
CA THR A 55 -8.84 -7.67 -9.66
C THR A 55 -7.66 -8.61 -9.84
N GLN A 56 -7.34 -8.96 -11.09
CA GLN A 56 -6.19 -9.80 -11.38
C GLN A 56 -4.89 -8.99 -11.38
N SER A 57 -3.76 -9.67 -11.24
CA SER A 57 -2.45 -9.02 -11.28
C SER A 57 -2.22 -8.21 -12.57
N GLU A 58 -2.80 -8.63 -13.70
CA GLU A 58 -2.72 -7.90 -14.97
C GLU A 58 -3.48 -6.56 -14.91
N ASP A 59 -4.68 -6.55 -14.34
CA ASP A 59 -5.47 -5.33 -14.12
C ASP A 59 -4.82 -4.42 -13.06
N MET A 60 -4.16 -5.01 -12.06
CA MET A 60 -3.39 -4.26 -11.06
C MET A 60 -2.17 -3.57 -11.66
N ILE A 61 -1.57 -4.08 -12.74
CA ILE A 61 -0.44 -3.41 -13.41
C ILE A 61 -0.92 -2.06 -13.96
N GLU A 62 -2.11 -1.98 -14.56
CA GLU A 62 -2.64 -0.70 -15.04
C GLU A 62 -3.02 0.24 -13.89
N ALA A 63 -3.60 -0.27 -12.80
CA ALA A 63 -3.93 0.54 -11.62
C ALA A 63 -2.69 1.02 -10.83
N THR A 64 -1.62 0.22 -10.78
CA THR A 64 -0.35 0.56 -10.11
C THR A 64 0.66 1.26 -11.03
N TYR A 65 0.39 1.34 -12.34
CA TYR A 65 0.86 2.41 -13.23
C TYR A 65 0.17 3.73 -12.81
N LEU A 66 0.39 4.12 -11.55
CA LEU A 66 0.09 5.41 -10.99
C LEU A 66 0.40 6.49 -12.02
N GLU A 67 -0.57 7.35 -12.31
CA GLU A 67 -0.32 8.65 -12.92
C GLU A 67 0.93 9.22 -12.25
N ASN A 68 1.99 9.48 -13.05
CA ASN A 68 3.33 9.92 -12.65
C ASN A 68 4.41 8.86 -12.37
N GLN A 69 4.14 7.56 -12.43
CA GLN A 69 5.12 6.46 -12.34
C GLN A 69 6.18 6.66 -11.22
N PRO A 70 5.75 6.80 -9.95
CA PRO A 70 6.64 7.09 -8.83
C PRO A 70 7.80 6.10 -8.72
N TRP A 71 7.51 4.80 -8.80
CA TRP A 71 8.52 3.73 -8.75
C TRP A 71 9.56 3.84 -9.86
N HIS A 72 9.14 4.06 -11.11
CA HIS A 72 10.08 4.20 -12.23
C HIS A 72 10.96 5.46 -12.06
N LYS A 73 10.39 6.56 -11.57
CA LYS A 73 11.14 7.81 -11.34
C LYS A 73 12.16 7.70 -10.20
N THR A 74 11.84 7.01 -9.11
CA THR A 74 12.77 6.87 -7.97
C THR A 74 13.78 5.75 -8.19
N TYR A 75 13.31 4.58 -8.61
CA TYR A 75 14.15 3.40 -8.75
C TYR A 75 14.97 3.43 -10.04
N SER A 76 14.33 3.59 -11.21
CA SER A 76 15.02 3.49 -12.51
C SER A 76 15.74 4.79 -12.91
N LYS A 77 15.14 5.97 -12.68
CA LYS A 77 15.73 7.24 -13.13
C LYS A 77 16.71 7.86 -12.13
N LYS A 78 16.49 7.68 -10.82
CA LYS A 78 17.35 8.24 -9.77
C LYS A 78 18.32 7.21 -9.17
N GLY A 79 18.15 5.92 -9.47
CA GLY A 79 18.98 4.86 -8.89
C GLY A 79 18.76 4.66 -7.39
N GLY A 80 17.72 5.25 -6.81
CA GLY A 80 17.40 5.22 -5.39
C GLY A 80 16.79 3.89 -4.97
N GLN A 81 17.59 2.82 -4.95
CA GLN A 81 17.14 1.53 -4.44
C GLN A 81 16.83 1.67 -2.94
N GLN A 82 15.60 1.33 -2.54
CA GLN A 82 15.10 1.44 -1.15
C GLN A 82 14.95 2.89 -0.61
N GLU A 83 15.02 3.91 -1.47
CA GLU A 83 14.76 5.27 -1.05
C GLU A 83 13.26 5.56 -0.86
N HIS A 84 12.94 6.50 0.03
CA HIS A 84 11.57 6.99 0.19
C HIS A 84 11.05 7.58 -1.11
N ILE A 85 9.86 7.16 -1.54
CA ILE A 85 9.16 7.77 -2.67
C ILE A 85 8.65 9.16 -2.22
N PRO A 86 9.08 10.25 -2.88
CA PRO A 86 8.56 11.58 -2.60
C PRO A 86 7.03 11.62 -2.72
N TYR A 87 6.37 12.18 -1.71
CA TYR A 87 4.90 12.16 -1.59
C TYR A 87 4.20 12.84 -2.79
N ASN A 88 4.81 13.88 -3.37
CA ASN A 88 4.30 14.58 -4.54
C ASN A 88 4.22 13.70 -5.81
N LEU A 89 4.97 12.60 -5.88
CA LEU A 89 4.88 11.67 -7.01
C LEU A 89 3.65 10.77 -6.94
N ALA A 90 2.90 10.79 -5.84
CA ALA A 90 1.64 10.06 -5.68
C ALA A 90 0.41 10.87 -6.10
N PHE A 91 0.56 12.16 -6.46
CA PHE A 91 -0.57 13.01 -6.82
C PHE A 91 -1.09 12.68 -8.21
N ARG A 92 -2.42 12.67 -8.34
CA ARG A 92 -3.10 12.63 -9.65
C ARG A 92 -2.79 13.91 -10.40
N ARG A 93 -2.63 13.85 -11.73
CA ARG A 93 -2.23 15.03 -12.52
C ARG A 93 -3.21 16.20 -12.39
N GLN A 94 -4.49 15.89 -12.24
CA GLN A 94 -5.56 16.88 -12.14
C GLN A 94 -5.63 17.55 -10.75
N GLU A 95 -5.08 16.91 -9.73
CA GLU A 95 -5.16 17.35 -8.33
C GLU A 95 -3.81 17.88 -7.81
N ALA A 96 -2.76 17.81 -8.62
CA ALA A 96 -1.39 18.11 -8.20
C ALA A 96 -1.22 19.52 -7.64
N GLU A 97 -1.76 20.54 -8.32
CA GLU A 97 -1.66 21.94 -7.86
C GLU A 97 -2.34 22.16 -6.51
N ALA A 98 -3.57 21.66 -6.35
CA ALA A 98 -4.31 21.77 -5.09
C ALA A 98 -3.62 21.00 -3.95
N MET A 99 -3.04 19.84 -4.25
CA MET A 99 -2.33 19.04 -3.25
C MET A 99 -0.99 19.65 -2.85
N ASP A 100 -0.28 20.29 -3.78
CA ASP A 100 0.96 21.02 -3.50
C ASP A 100 0.70 22.19 -2.53
N GLU A 101 -0.42 22.91 -2.67
CA GLU A 101 -0.83 23.96 -1.73
C GLU A 101 -1.06 23.40 -0.32
N VAL A 102 -1.79 22.28 -0.20
CA VAL A 102 -2.05 21.62 1.08
C VAL A 102 -0.76 21.13 1.74
N VAL A 103 0.18 20.60 0.95
CA VAL A 103 1.50 20.19 1.47
C VAL A 103 2.28 21.40 1.97
N ALA A 104 2.31 22.50 1.21
CA ALA A 104 2.99 23.73 1.61
C ALA A 104 2.42 24.31 2.92
N GLU A 105 1.10 24.33 3.06
CA GLU A 105 0.42 24.76 4.28
C GLU A 105 0.79 23.87 5.47
N ARG A 106 0.73 22.54 5.31
CA ARG A 106 1.13 21.59 6.34
C ARG A 106 2.59 21.78 6.74
N ASP A 107 3.50 21.94 5.79
CA ASP A 107 4.92 22.10 6.08
C ASP A 107 5.23 23.45 6.72
N ALA A 108 4.47 24.50 6.41
CA ALA A 108 4.52 25.77 7.14
C ALA A 108 4.04 25.61 8.59
N PHE A 109 2.92 24.91 8.80
CA PHE A 109 2.39 24.59 10.12
C PHE A 109 3.39 23.79 10.94
N VAL A 110 3.91 22.68 10.40
CA VAL A 110 4.88 21.82 11.09
C VAL A 110 6.16 22.60 11.43
N ARG A 111 6.66 23.44 10.53
CA ARG A 111 7.84 24.30 10.82
C ARG A 111 7.56 25.29 11.95
N HIS A 112 6.39 25.92 11.95
CA HIS A 112 6.01 26.90 12.97
C HIS A 112 5.86 26.26 14.36
N PHE A 113 5.22 25.09 14.44
CA PHE A 113 4.88 24.45 15.72
C PHE A 113 5.92 23.44 16.23
N ARG A 114 6.90 23.01 15.43
CA ARG A 114 8.04 22.18 15.90
C ARG A 114 9.25 23.01 16.37
N GLN A 115 9.23 24.33 16.20
CA GLN A 115 10.28 25.23 16.69
C GLN A 115 9.96 25.87 18.06
N ALA A 116 8.80 25.55 18.65
CA ALA A 116 8.40 25.93 20.00
C ALA A 116 8.44 24.71 20.93
#